data_AF-A0A7V9J0E8-F1
#
_entry.id   AF-A0A7V9J0E8-F1
#
_cell.length_a   1.000
_cell.length_b   1.000
_cell.length_c   1.000
_cell.angle_alpha   90.00
_cell.angle_beta   90.00
_cell.angle_gamma   90.00
#
_symmetry.space_group_name_H-M   'P 1'
#
loop_
_entity.id
_entity.type
_entity.pdbx_description
1 polymer ?
#
loop_
_entity_poly.entity_id
_entity_poly.type
_entity_poly.pdbx_seq_one_letter_code
_entity_poly.pdbx_strand_id
1 'polypeptide(L)'
;MYRMIGVRSARILRLTSTDLSPRVTQAMIYWMLRDSSGIDLYRFHALYTLVEVDGALKIGAMAHDEILKSQEFMAQRRGEASRPDAL
;
A
#
# COMPACT_ATOMS: atom_id res chain seq x y z
N MET A 1 -1.97 12.35 -3.51
CA MET A 1 -1.42 11.85 -2.23
C MET A 1 0.08 11.54 -2.34
N TYR A 2 0.49 10.53 -3.10
CA TYR A 2 1.90 10.10 -3.20
C TYR A 2 2.95 11.18 -3.44
N ARG A 3 2.71 12.09 -4.38
CA ARG A 3 3.63 13.21 -4.64
C ARG A 3 3.83 14.11 -3.41
N MET A 4 2.78 14.35 -2.62
CA MET A 4 2.85 15.18 -1.41
C MET A 4 3.63 14.50 -0.29
N ILE A 5 3.54 13.17 -0.20
CA ILE A 5 4.26 12.37 0.80
C ILE A 5 5.73 12.11 0.37
N GLY A 6 6.03 12.29 -0.92
CA GLY A 6 7.35 12.00 -1.49
C GLY A 6 7.53 10.55 -1.93
N VAL A 7 6.45 9.78 -2.07
CA VAL A 7 6.51 8.38 -2.54
C VAL A 7 7.04 8.35 -3.97
N ARG A 8 8.05 7.52 -4.21
CA ARG A 8 8.67 7.30 -5.52
C ARG A 8 8.52 5.86 -6.00
N SER A 9 8.62 4.90 -5.09
CA SER A 9 8.55 3.48 -5.43
C SER A 9 7.80 2.69 -4.36
N ALA A 10 7.45 1.46 -4.70
CA ALA A 10 6.82 0.52 -3.78
C ALA A 10 7.53 -0.83 -3.86
N ARG A 11 7.56 -1.56 -2.75
CA ARG A 11 8.08 -2.93 -2.65
C ARG A 11 6.99 -3.84 -2.09
N ILE A 12 6.82 -5.00 -2.71
CA ILE A 12 6.02 -6.08 -2.14
C ILE A 12 6.80 -6.67 -0.96
N LEU A 13 6.22 -6.58 0.24
CA LEU A 13 6.73 -7.25 1.44
C LEU A 13 6.18 -8.67 1.55
N ARG A 14 4.91 -8.86 1.17
CA ARG A 14 4.24 -10.16 1.17
C ARG A 14 3.16 -10.16 0.10
N LEU A 15 2.98 -11.31 -0.55
CA LEU A 15 1.85 -11.60 -1.44
C LEU A 15 1.27 -12.94 -1.00
N THR A 16 -0.04 -12.99 -0.80
CA THR A 16 -0.78 -14.23 -0.57
C THR A 16 -1.99 -14.25 -1.47
N SER A 17 -2.32 -15.40 -2.04
CA SER A 17 -3.54 -15.61 -2.80
C SER A 17 -4.37 -16.72 -2.18
N THR A 18 -5.68 -16.65 -2.35
CA THR A 18 -6.63 -17.67 -1.92
C THR A 18 -7.73 -17.75 -2.96
N ASP A 19 -7.91 -18.93 -3.54
CA ASP A 19 -9.02 -19.19 -4.46
C ASP A 19 -10.31 -19.31 -3.64
N LEU A 20 -11.26 -18.42 -3.92
CA LEU A 20 -12.57 -18.41 -3.26
C LEU A 20 -13.58 -19.25 -4.05
N SER A 21 -13.37 -19.40 -5.35
CA SER A 21 -14.13 -20.28 -6.24
C SER A 21 -13.30 -20.54 -7.52
N PRO A 22 -13.72 -21.42 -8.43
CA PRO A 22 -12.97 -21.71 -9.66
C PRO A 22 -12.66 -20.50 -10.55
N ARG A 23 -13.45 -19.42 -10.44
CA ARG A 23 -13.29 -18.19 -11.25
C ARG A 23 -13.02 -16.94 -10.41
N VAL A 24 -12.81 -17.10 -9.11
CA VAL A 24 -12.59 -15.97 -8.20
C VAL A 24 -11.42 -16.27 -7.28
N THR A 25 -10.38 -15.45 -7.38
CA THR A 25 -9.20 -15.51 -6.53
C THR A 25 -9.07 -14.20 -5.77
N GLN A 26 -8.80 -14.27 -4.48
CA GLN A 26 -8.46 -13.11 -3.68
C GLN A 26 -6.95 -13.03 -3.52
N ALA A 27 -6.35 -11.89 -3.84
CA ALA A 27 -4.94 -11.60 -3.64
C ALA A 27 -4.77 -10.50 -2.60
N MET A 28 -4.04 -10.79 -1.52
CA MET A 28 -3.64 -9.81 -0.53
C MET A 28 -2.16 -9.50 -0.68
N ILE A 29 -1.85 -8.21 -0.84
CA ILE A 29 -0.50 -7.69 -0.95
C ILE A 29 -0.21 -6.80 0.24
N TYR A 30 0.93 -7.03 0.90
CA TYR A 30 1.48 -6.11 1.87
C TYR A 30 2.57 -5.27 1.21
N TRP A 31 2.36 -3.96 1.13
CA TRP A 31 3.23 -3.02 0.46
C TRP A 31 4.13 -2.26 1.44
N MET A 32 5.29 -1.86 0.96
CA MET A 32 6.13 -0.82 1.53
C MET A 32 6.28 0.30 0.50
N LEU A 33 5.91 1.54 0.85
CA LEU A 33 6.19 2.70 0.02
C LEU A 33 7.53 3.33 0.40
N ARG A 34 8.27 3.82 -0.59
CA ARG A 34 9.61 4.38 -0.41
C ARG A 34 9.75 5.70 -1.15
N ASP A 35 10.55 6.61 -0.61
CA ASP A 35 10.89 7.88 -1.27
C ASP A 35 11.97 7.73 -2.36
N SER A 36 12.41 8.86 -2.93
CA SER A 36 13.45 8.89 -3.96
C SER A 36 14.84 8.47 -3.46
N SER A 37 15.08 8.59 -2.16
CA SER A 37 16.33 8.16 -1.50
C SER A 37 16.27 6.69 -1.09
N GLY A 38 15.13 6.02 -1.29
CA GLY A 38 14.90 4.65 -0.88
C GLY A 38 14.57 4.50 0.61
N ILE A 39 14.22 5.59 1.31
CA ILE A 39 13.78 5.52 2.70
C ILE A 39 12.34 4.98 2.72
N ASP A 40 12.10 4.04 3.63
CA ASP A 40 10.79 3.45 3.87
C ASP A 40 9.86 4.50 4.53
N LEU A 41 8.71 4.72 3.91
CA LEU A 41 7.74 5.72 4.34
C LEU A 41 6.68 5.09 5.26
N TYR A 42 5.84 4.24 4.69
CA TYR A 42 4.85 3.49 5.43
C TYR A 42 4.44 2.22 4.69
N ARG A 43 3.78 1.32 5.41
CA ARG A 43 3.29 0.04 4.92
C ARG A 43 1.77 0.01 4.94
N PHE A 44 1.17 -0.72 4.01
CA PHE A 44 -0.27 -0.88 3.94
C PHE A 44 -0.66 -2.20 3.26
N HIS A 45 -1.86 -2.67 3.53
CA HIS A 45 -2.45 -3.85 2.92
C HIS A 45 -3.32 -3.44 1.73
N ALA A 46 -3.22 -4.21 0.65
CA ALA A 46 -4.10 -4.13 -0.49
C ALA A 46 -4.73 -5.49 -0.77
N LEU A 47 -6.05 -5.55 -0.78
CA LEU A 47 -6.82 -6.74 -1.12
C LEU A 47 -7.45 -6.54 -2.50
N TYR A 48 -7.20 -7.47 -3.41
CA TYR A 48 -7.77 -7.52 -4.74
C TYR A 48 -8.62 -8.77 -4.88
N THR A 49 -9.88 -8.60 -5.27
CA THR A 49 -10.69 -9.70 -5.77
C THR A 49 -10.50 -9.77 -7.27
N LEU A 50 -9.90 -10.86 -7.73
CA LEU A 50 -9.64 -11.16 -9.13
C LEU A 50 -10.73 -12.11 -9.64
N VAL A 51 -11.36 -11.74 -10.76
CA VAL A 51 -12.37 -12.55 -11.43
C VAL A 51 -11.82 -12.99 -12.77
N GLU A 52 -11.97 -14.27 -13.10
CA GLU A 52 -11.63 -14.79 -14.41
C GLU A 52 -12.73 -14.47 -15.42
N VAL A 53 -12.36 -13.76 -16.48
CA VAL A 53 -13.22 -13.40 -17.62
C VAL A 53 -12.45 -13.73 -18.89
N ASP A 54 -13.02 -14.59 -19.73
CA ASP A 54 -12.44 -15.05 -21.00
C ASP A 54 -10.98 -15.57 -20.85
N GLY A 55 -10.71 -16.33 -19.79
CA GLY A 55 -9.38 -16.90 -19.51
C GLY A 55 -8.35 -15.90 -18.96
N ALA A 56 -8.77 -14.67 -18.62
CA ALA A 56 -7.90 -13.65 -18.05
C ALA A 56 -8.42 -13.16 -16.69
N LEU A 57 -7.50 -12.97 -15.73
CA LEU A 57 -7.83 -12.36 -14.44
C LEU A 57 -8.03 -10.84 -14.59
N LYS A 58 -9.14 -10.34 -14.05
CA LYS A 58 -9.49 -8.93 -13.97
C LYS A 58 -9.75 -8.55 -12.52
N ILE A 59 -9.39 -7.33 -12.12
CA ILE A 59 -9.74 -6.81 -10.80
C ILE A 59 -11.25 -6.50 -10.80
N GLY A 60 -12.01 -7.28 -10.03
CA GLY A 60 -13.45 -7.04 -9.83
C GLY A 60 -13.73 -6.13 -8.63
N ALA A 61 -12.89 -6.18 -7.60
CA ALA A 61 -12.97 -5.29 -6.45
C ALA A 61 -11.59 -5.06 -5.82
N MET A 62 -11.44 -3.95 -5.11
CA MET A 62 -10.23 -3.63 -4.35
C MET A 62 -10.57 -2.96 -3.02
N ALA A 63 -9.78 -3.25 -1.98
CA ALA A 63 -9.86 -2.61 -0.68
C ALA A 63 -8.45 -2.39 -0.12
N HIS A 64 -8.16 -1.19 0.39
CA HIS A 64 -6.87 -0.85 0.97
C HIS A 64 -7.05 -0.17 2.33
N ASP A 65 -6.15 -0.40 3.29
CA ASP A 65 -6.08 0.35 4.56
C ASP A 65 -5.20 1.62 4.44
N GLU A 66 -4.87 1.99 3.21
CA GLU A 66 -3.81 2.94 2.89
C GLU A 66 -4.06 4.37 3.40
N ILE A 67 -5.30 4.84 3.31
CA ILE A 67 -5.63 6.22 3.68
C ILE A 67 -5.27 6.46 5.15
N LEU A 68 -5.64 5.54 6.04
CA LEU A 68 -5.31 5.62 7.47
C LEU A 68 -3.79 5.63 7.67
N LYS A 69 -3.06 4.75 6.99
CA LYS A 69 -1.59 4.65 7.10
C LYS A 69 -0.87 5.90 6.59
N SER A 70 -1.37 6.50 5.52
CA SER A 70 -0.84 7.76 5.00
C SER A 70 -1.07 8.93 5.95
N GLN A 71 -2.22 8.97 6.64
CA GLN A 71 -2.55 10.01 7.61
C GLN A 71 -1.71 9.88 8.88
N GLU A 72 -1.55 8.66 9.40
CA GLU A 72 -0.67 8.34 10.53
C GLU A 72 0.77 8.81 10.24
N PHE A 73 1.31 8.47 9.06
CA PHE A 73 2.66 8.89 8.64
C PHE A 73 2.81 10.41 8.58
N MET A 74 1.84 11.10 7.96
CA MET A 74 1.89 12.57 7.84
C MET A 74 1.74 13.27 9.20
N ALA A 75 0.99 12.70 10.14
CA ALA A 75 0.91 13.21 11.50
C ALA A 75 2.26 13.08 12.23
N GLN A 76 2.93 11.93 12.10
CA GLN A 76 4.25 11.69 12.68
C GLN A 76 5.30 12.69 12.14
N ARG A 77 5.37 12.87 10.82
CA ARG A 77 6.34 13.81 10.22
C ARG A 77 6.13 15.26 10.68
N ARG A 78 4.88 15.69 10.86
CA ARG A 78 4.58 17.03 11.38
C ARG A 78 5.01 17.21 12.84
N GLY A 79 4.84 16.16 13.66
CA GLY A 79 5.31 16.14 15.04
C GLY A 79 6.83 16.22 15.15
N GLU A 80 7.55 15.48 14.30
CA GLU A 80 9.02 15.52 14.23
C GLU A 80 9.55 16.89 13.82
N ALA A 81 8.96 17.52 12.80
CA ALA A 81 9.34 18.85 12.35
C ALA A 81 9.06 19.97 13.38
N SER A 82 8.20 19.70 14.38
CA SER A 82 7.82 20.67 15.42
C SER A 82 8.63 20.52 16.71
N ARG A 83 9.56 19.55 16.80
CA ARG A 83 10.44 19.39 17.97
C ARG A 83 11.65 20.32 17.87
N PRO A 84 11.90 21.20 18.86
CA PRO A 84 12.89 22.27 18.76
C PRO A 84 14.38 21.87 18.87
N ASP A 85 14.72 20.58 19.05
CA ASP A 85 16.11 20.14 19.35
C ASP A 85 16.77 19.27 18.25
N ALA A 86 16.43 19.47 16.97
CA ALA A 86 17.11 18.79 15.86
C ALA A 86 18.17 19.70 15.21
N LEU A 87 19.21 20.06 15.97
CA LEU A 87 20.51 20.58 15.49
C LEU A 87 21.63 20.06 16.38
#